data_AF-A0A5K1B9S9-F1
#
_entry.id   AF-A0A5K1B9S9-F1
#
_cell.length_a   1.000
_cell.length_b   1.000
_cell.length_c   1.000
_cell.angle_alpha   90.00
_cell.angle_beta   90.00
_cell.angle_gamma   90.00
#
_symmetry.space_group_name_H-M   'P 1'
#
loop_
_entity.id
_entity.type
_entity.pdbx_description
1 polymer ?
#
loop_
_entity_poly.entity_id
_entity_poly.type
_entity_poly.pdbx_seq_one_letter_code
_entity_poly.pdbx_strand_id
1 'polypeptide(L)' 'VFERAFDYFRTSAPEQKEERAMLLEEWLNMESKFGSIGDVSLVQKKLPRKVKRKRAIVTEDSTPAG' A
#
# COMPACT_ATOMS: atom_id res chain seq x y z
N VAL A 1 -1.65 -16.62 -11.33
CA VAL A 1 -2.79 -16.47 -10.40
C VAL A 1 -2.96 -15.02 -9.98
N PHE A 2 -1.93 -14.37 -9.44
CA PHE A 2 -1.95 -12.95 -9.06
C PHE A 2 -2.48 -12.00 -10.14
N GLU A 3 -1.90 -12.00 -11.34
CA GLU A 3 -2.30 -11.07 -12.42
C GLU A 3 -3.80 -11.13 -12.73
N ARG A 4 -4.39 -12.34 -12.72
CA ARG A 4 -5.84 -12.52 -12.95
C ARG A 4 -6.69 -11.89 -11.85
N ALA A 5 -6.29 -12.04 -10.59
CA ALA A 5 -6.99 -11.44 -9.46
C ALA A 5 -6.81 -9.91 -9.46
N PHE A 6 -5.61 -9.44 -9.77
CA PHE A 6 -5.31 -8.02 -9.90
C PHE A 6 -6.12 -7.36 -11.02
N ASP A 7 -6.21 -8.01 -12.19
CA ASP A 7 -7.00 -7.51 -13.31
C ASP A 7 -8.49 -7.47 -13.00
N TYR A 8 -9.03 -8.46 -12.29
CA TYR A 8 -10.42 -8.44 -11.82
C TYR A 8 -10.72 -7.22 -10.94
N PHE A 9 -9.89 -6.92 -9.94
CA PHE A 9 -10.04 -5.71 -9.11
C PHE A 9 -9.80 -4.41 -9.89
N ARG A 10 -9.13 -4.46 -11.05
CA ARG A 10 -8.92 -3.29 -11.89
C ARG A 10 -10.08 -3.03 -12.85
N THR A 11 -10.72 -4.08 -13.36
CA THR A 11 -11.71 -3.97 -14.45
C THR A 11 -13.13 -4.26 -14.01
N SER A 12 -13.33 -5.28 -13.17
CA SER A 12 -14.65 -5.77 -12.76
C SER A 12 -15.10 -5.21 -11.40
N ALA A 13 -14.15 -4.84 -10.54
CA ALA A 13 -14.39 -4.38 -9.18
C ALA A 13 -13.53 -3.15 -8.80
N PRO A 14 -13.56 -2.04 -9.58
CA PRO A 14 -12.67 -0.88 -9.37
C PRO A 14 -12.90 -0.12 -8.06
N GLU A 15 -14.08 -0.27 -7.45
CA GLU A 15 -14.43 0.28 -6.14
C GLU A 15 -13.77 -0.45 -4.96
N GLN A 16 -13.42 -1.72 -5.13
CA GLN A 16 -12.77 -2.59 -4.13
C GLN A 16 -11.27 -2.33 -4.03
N LYS A 17 -10.93 -1.08 -3.67
CA LYS A 17 -9.54 -0.59 -3.62
C LYS A 17 -8.75 -1.17 -2.46
N GLU A 18 -9.42 -1.50 -1.35
CA GLU A 18 -8.78 -2.06 -0.15
C GLU A 18 -8.37 -3.51 -0.38
N GLU A 19 -9.26 -4.31 -0.96
CA GLU A 19 -9.03 -5.70 -1.34
C GLU A 19 -7.88 -5.81 -2.34
N ARG A 20 -7.84 -4.89 -3.32
CA ARG A 20 -6.71 -4.78 -4.26
C ARG A 20 -5.40 -4.45 -3.55
N ALA A 21 -5.43 -3.57 -2.54
CA ALA A 21 -4.24 -3.22 -1.76
C ALA A 21 -3.77 -4.40 -0.91
N MET A 22 -4.69 -5.12 -0.25
CA MET A 22 -4.38 -6.32 0.53
C MET A 22 -3.78 -7.42 -0.34
N LEU A 23 -4.33 -7.65 -1.54
CA LEU A 23 -3.78 -8.61 -2.50
C LEU A 23 -2.31 -8.28 -2.84
N LEU A 24 -2.02 -7.01 -3.11
CA LEU A 24 -0.66 -6.56 -3.44
C LEU A 24 0.31 -6.70 -2.25
N GLU A 25 -0.13 -6.34 -1.03
CA GLU A 25 0.70 -6.45 0.17
C GLU A 25 1.00 -7.91 0.52
N GLU A 26 0.01 -8.80 0.49
CA GLU A 26 0.21 -10.22 0.79
C GLU A 26 1.04 -10.92 -0.29
N TRP A 27 0.81 -10.59 -1.56
CA TRP A 27 1.61 -11.15 -2.65
C TRP A 27 3.08 -10.71 -2.57
N LEU A 28 3.35 -9.44 -2.26
CA LEU A 28 4.70 -8.96 -2.00
C LEU A 28 5.35 -9.70 -0.82
N ASN A 29 4.60 -9.94 0.26
CA ASN A 29 5.09 -10.66 1.43
C ASN A 29 5.44 -12.12 1.09
N MET A 30 4.58 -12.80 0.33
CA MET A 30 4.87 -14.14 -0.18
C MET A 30 6.14 -14.16 -1.03
N GLU A 31 6.23 -13.33 -2.06
CA GLU A 31 7.43 -13.27 -2.91
C GLU A 31 8.69 -12.96 -2.07
N SER A 32 8.63 -11.96 -1.19
CA SER A 32 9.77 -11.62 -0.34
C SER A 32 10.21 -12.76 0.60
N LYS A 33 9.29 -13.62 1.06
CA LYS A 33 9.60 -14.77 1.92
C LYS A 33 10.25 -15.93 1.17
N PHE A 34 9.88 -16.13 -0.10
CA PHE A 34 10.45 -17.19 -0.93
C PHE A 34 11.73 -16.76 -1.66
N GLY A 35 12.18 -15.51 -1.51
CA GLY A 35 13.32 -14.92 -2.23
C GLY A 35 12.89 -14.33 -3.58
N SER A 36 13.84 -13.97 -4.46
CA SER A 36 13.50 -13.41 -5.79
C SER A 36 13.00 -14.51 -6.76
N ILE A 37 11.97 -15.27 -6.38
CA ILE A 37 11.24 -16.16 -7.29
C ILE A 37 10.31 -15.28 -8.11
N GLY A 38 10.88 -14.64 -9.13
CA GLY A 38 10.18 -13.68 -9.99
C GLY A 38 10.64 -12.24 -9.80
N ASP A 39 9.94 -11.31 -10.47
CA ASP A 39 10.24 -9.88 -10.44
C ASP A 39 9.33 -9.14 -9.46
N VAL A 40 9.75 -9.16 -8.18
CA VAL A 40 9.11 -8.46 -7.06
C VAL A 40 8.91 -6.96 -7.33
N SER A 41 9.74 -6.40 -8.21
CA SER A 41 9.66 -4.99 -8.62
C SER A 41 8.34 -4.67 -9.31
N LEU A 42 7.70 -5.63 -9.99
CA LEU A 42 6.41 -5.44 -10.65
C LEU A 42 5.30 -5.18 -9.65
N VAL A 43 5.30 -5.92 -8.54
CA VAL A 43 4.31 -5.81 -7.47
C VAL A 43 4.56 -4.53 -6.67
N GLN A 44 5.82 -4.21 -6.37
CA GLN A 44 6.20 -2.93 -5.74
C GLN A 44 5.77 -1.69 -6.54
N LYS A 45 5.85 -1.74 -7.87
CA LYS A 45 5.38 -0.63 -8.74
C LYS A 45 3.86 -0.45 -8.70
N LYS A 46 3.10 -1.53 -8.46
CA LYS A 46 1.63 -1.53 -8.38
C LYS A 46 1.12 -1.14 -6.98
N LEU A 47 1.94 -1.25 -5.93
CA LEU A 47 1.58 -0.88 -4.56
C LEU A 47 1.34 0.63 -4.42
N PRO A 48 0.28 1.05 -3.70
CA PRO A 48 0.11 2.44 -3.34
C PRO A 48 1.30 2.88 -2.49
N ARG A 49 1.93 4.01 -2.85
CA ARG A 49 3.03 4.57 -2.06
C ARG A 49 2.51 4.86 -0.67
N LYS A 50 3.06 4.20 0.36
CA LYS A 50 2.80 4.55 1.76
C LYS A 50 3.22 6.01 1.96
N VAL A 51 2.23 6.89 2.04
CA VAL A 51 2.44 8.27 2.48
C VAL A 51 2.91 8.20 3.92
N LYS A 52 4.19 8.56 4.15
CA LYS A 52 4.67 8.81 5.51
C LYS A 52 3.82 9.94 6.07
N ARG A 53 3.02 9.66 7.12
CA ARG A 53 2.34 10.72 7.89
C ARG A 53 3.41 11.76 8.25
N LYS A 54 3.27 12.99 7.73
CA LYS A 54 4.03 14.13 8.25
C LYS A 54 3.69 14.22 9.74
N ARG A 55 4.72 14.32 10.60
CA ARG A 55 4.55 14.50 12.05
C ARG A 55 3.58 15.66 12.27
N ALA A 56 2.55 15.45 13.09
CA ALA A 56 1.69 16.53 13.53
C ALA A 56 2.58 17.59 14.17
N ILE A 57 2.49 18.83 13.68
CA ILE A 57 3.14 19.97 14.30
C ILE A 57 2.34 20.18 15.60
N VAL A 58 2.97 19.90 16.74
CA VAL A 58 2.40 20.26 18.04
C VAL A 58 2.56 21.77 18.12
N THR A 59 1.47 22.50 17.97
CA THR A 59 1.44 23.93 18.30
C THR A 59 1.42 24.01 19.82
N GLU A 60 2.61 24.14 20.40
CA GLU A 60 2.80 24.46 21.82
C GLU A 60 2.56 25.97 22.01
N ASP A 61 1.32 26.44 21.81
CA ASP A 61 0.96 27.80 22.19
C ASP A 61 0.60 27.81 23.68
N SER A 62 1.66 27.93 24.47
CA SER A 62 1.62 28.19 25.89
C SER A 62 1.07 29.61 26.11
N THR A 63 -0.04 29.71 26.83
CA THR A 63 -0.63 30.96 27.32
C THR A 63 0.40 31.84 28.06
N PRO A 64 0.33 33.17 27.91
CA PRO A 64 0.48 34.03 29.08
C PRO A 64 -0.70 35.00 29.26
N ALA A 65 -0.96 35.30 30.52
CA ALA A 65 -2.08 36.07 31.05
C ALA A 65 -2.14 37.54 30.57
N GLY A 66 -3.35 38.10 30.58
CA GLY A 66 -3.68 39.52 30.45
C GLY A 66 -5.15 39.76 30.76
#